data_AF-A0A1I4SAK9-F1
#
_entry.id   AF-A0A1I4SAK9-F1
#
_cell.length_a   1.000
_cell.length_b   1.000
_cell.length_c   1.000
_cell.angle_alpha   90.00
_cell.angle_beta   90.00
_cell.angle_gamma   90.00
#
_symmetry.space_group_name_H-M   'P 1'
#
loop_
_entity.id
_entity.type
_entity.pdbx_description
1 polymer ?
#
loop_
_entity_poly.entity_id
_entity_poly.type
_entity_poly.pdbx_seq_one_letter_code
_entity_poly.pdbx_strand_id
1 'polypeptide(L)'
;MSRRTVSWNTIDRAGHNSRPKIPAGLLSARAQVQGFARFQRRPLVVAGKFDRSAIMTAAAIAATGLQERYGLTRTAALSTALKAAWQAAKMARTAAAH
;
A
#
# COMPACT_ATOMS: atom_id res chain seq x y z
N MET A 1 -23.58 33.92 -23.79
CA MET A 1 -22.96 32.57 -23.80
C MET A 1 -21.60 32.65 -23.13
N SER A 2 -21.39 31.91 -22.03
CA SER A 2 -20.13 31.96 -21.26
C SER A 2 -19.02 31.21 -22.01
N ARG A 3 -17.98 31.92 -22.45
CA ARG A 3 -16.78 31.32 -23.04
C ARG A 3 -16.00 30.63 -21.92
N ARG A 4 -16.02 29.29 -21.91
CA ARG A 4 -15.17 28.49 -21.01
C ARG A 4 -13.74 28.56 -21.52
N THR A 5 -12.97 29.50 -20.99
CA THR A 5 -11.54 29.60 -21.27
C THR A 5 -10.82 28.52 -20.46
N VAL A 6 -10.23 27.54 -21.15
CA VAL A 6 -9.45 26.49 -20.51
C VAL A 6 -8.04 27.03 -20.26
N SER A 7 -7.66 27.16 -18.99
CA SER A 7 -6.32 27.56 -18.58
C SER A 7 -5.43 26.34 -18.43
N TRP A 8 -4.39 26.26 -19.25
CA TRP A 8 -3.38 25.20 -19.18
C TRP A 8 -2.69 25.13 -17.81
N ASN A 9 -2.46 26.25 -17.15
CA ASN A 9 -1.93 26.29 -15.79
C ASN A 9 -2.87 25.65 -14.76
N THR A 10 -4.18 25.78 -14.95
CA THR A 10 -5.17 25.18 -14.06
C THR A 10 -5.23 23.67 -14.26
N ILE A 11 -5.11 23.20 -15.51
CA ILE A 11 -5.01 21.76 -15.82
C ILE A 11 -3.73 21.18 -15.25
N ASP A 12 -2.58 21.84 -15.45
CA ASP A 12 -1.29 21.36 -14.95
C ASP A 12 -1.30 21.28 -13.41
N ARG A 13 -1.79 22.32 -12.73
CA ARG A 13 -1.95 22.34 -11.27
C ARG A 13 -2.92 21.27 -10.78
N ALA A 14 -4.04 21.07 -11.47
CA ALA A 14 -4.99 20.00 -11.14
C ALA A 14 -4.32 18.63 -11.29
N GLY A 15 -3.62 18.40 -12.39
CA GLY A 15 -2.84 17.18 -12.62
C GLY A 15 -1.78 16.95 -11.55
N HIS A 16 -1.04 17.97 -11.14
CA HIS A 16 -0.03 17.89 -10.10
C HIS A 16 -0.65 17.54 -8.73
N ASN A 17 -1.78 18.17 -8.39
CA ASN A 17 -2.52 17.90 -7.15
C ASN A 17 -3.19 16.51 -7.13
N SER A 18 -3.58 16.01 -8.30
CA SER A 18 -4.20 14.68 -8.46
C SER A 18 -3.20 13.53 -8.50
N ARG A 19 -1.89 13.80 -8.57
CA ARG A 19 -0.88 12.73 -8.53
C ARG A 19 -0.99 11.98 -7.20
N PRO A 20 -1.17 10.66 -7.22
CA PRO A 20 -1.15 9.88 -6.00
C PRO A 20 0.23 10.04 -5.37
N LYS A 21 0.31 10.71 -4.22
CA LYS A 21 1.53 10.73 -3.41
C LYS A 21 1.81 9.29 -2.98
N ILE A 22 2.75 8.63 -3.66
CA ILE A 22 3.21 7.31 -3.26
C ILE A 22 4.11 7.53 -2.04
N PRO A 23 3.71 7.06 -0.83
CA PRO A 23 4.55 7.21 0.35
C PRO A 23 5.89 6.51 0.13
N ALA A 24 6.95 7.15 0.60
CA ALA A 24 8.30 6.60 0.54
C ALA A 24 8.31 5.17 1.11
N GLY A 25 8.92 4.24 0.37
CA GLY A 25 9.00 2.84 0.78
C GLY A 25 7.74 1.99 0.55
N LEU A 26 6.66 2.49 -0.06
CA LEU A 26 5.45 1.67 -0.31
C LEU A 26 5.75 0.37 -1.09
N LEU A 27 6.61 0.45 -2.11
CA LEU A 27 7.01 -0.71 -2.89
C LEU A 27 7.79 -1.73 -2.04
N SER A 28 8.75 -1.23 -1.24
CA SER A 28 9.53 -2.04 -0.30
C SER A 28 8.64 -2.72 0.74
N ALA A 29 7.66 -2.00 1.28
CA ALA A 29 6.69 -2.53 2.24
C ALA A 29 5.84 -3.64 1.61
N ARG A 30 5.40 -3.44 0.36
CA ARG A 30 4.62 -4.44 -0.38
C ARG A 30 5.44 -5.71 -0.64
N ALA A 31 6.70 -5.57 -1.02
CA ALA A 31 7.61 -6.70 -1.19
C ALA A 31 7.82 -7.46 0.14
N GLN A 32 7.98 -6.74 1.26
CA GLN A 32 8.11 -7.37 2.58
C GLN A 32 6.84 -8.11 3.00
N VAL A 33 5.65 -7.56 2.77
CA VAL A 33 4.37 -8.24 3.09
C VAL A 33 4.16 -9.48 2.22
N GLN A 34 4.49 -9.41 0.92
CA GLN A 34 4.41 -10.59 0.04
C GLN A 34 5.44 -11.66 0.44
N GLY A 35 6.66 -11.23 0.81
CA GLY A 35 7.68 -12.10 1.36
C GLY A 35 7.22 -12.79 2.64
N PHE A 36 6.63 -12.06 3.59
CA PHE A 36 6.05 -12.63 4.80
C PHE A 36 5.04 -13.74 4.48
N ALA A 37 4.08 -13.47 3.59
CA ALA A 37 3.05 -14.44 3.25
C ALA A 37 3.64 -15.72 2.61
N ARG A 38 4.72 -15.58 1.82
CA ARG A 38 5.41 -16.70 1.17
C ARG A 38 6.31 -17.47 2.14
N PHE A 39 7.23 -16.78 2.82
CA PHE A 39 8.25 -17.39 3.67
C PHE A 39 7.68 -17.92 4.98
N GLN A 40 6.72 -17.23 5.59
CA GLN A 40 6.07 -17.72 6.82
C GLN A 40 4.89 -18.67 6.54
N ARG A 41 4.62 -18.98 5.26
CA ARG A 41 3.48 -19.80 4.80
C ARG A 41 2.16 -19.39 5.44
N ARG A 42 2.02 -18.11 5.78
CA ARG A 42 0.88 -17.56 6.49
C ARG A 42 0.08 -16.68 5.52
N PRO A 43 -0.91 -17.26 4.83
CA PRO A 43 -1.62 -16.54 3.78
C PRO A 43 -2.44 -15.38 4.37
N LEU A 44 -2.55 -14.29 3.61
CA LEU A 44 -3.34 -13.12 3.99
C LEU A 44 -4.86 -13.36 3.86
N VAL A 45 -5.22 -14.43 3.16
CA VAL A 45 -6.60 -14.83 2.87
C VAL A 45 -6.70 -16.33 3.08
N VAL A 46 -7.67 -16.76 3.89
CA VAL A 46 -7.96 -18.16 4.19
C VAL A 46 -9.42 -18.41 3.85
N ALA A 47 -9.70 -19.42 3.01
CA ALA A 47 -11.06 -19.78 2.58
C ALA A 47 -11.88 -18.57 2.06
N GLY A 48 -11.26 -17.69 1.26
CA GLY A 48 -11.89 -16.49 0.70
C GLY A 48 -12.13 -15.35 1.70
N LYS A 49 -11.79 -15.53 2.99
CA LYS A 49 -11.89 -14.51 4.04
C LYS A 49 -10.52 -13.91 4.34
N PHE A 50 -10.48 -12.61 4.61
CA PHE A 50 -9.24 -11.94 5.01
C PHE A 50 -8.84 -12.37 6.42
N ASP A 51 -7.59 -12.81 6.58
CA ASP A 51 -7.00 -13.01 7.91
C ASP A 51 -6.44 -11.68 8.41
N ARG A 52 -7.24 -10.97 9.22
CA ARG A 52 -6.84 -9.69 9.82
C ARG A 52 -5.59 -9.83 10.68
N SER A 53 -5.40 -10.96 11.36
CA SER A 53 -4.24 -11.19 12.22
C SER A 53 -2.97 -11.26 11.36
N ALA A 54 -2.99 -12.06 10.28
CA ALA A 54 -1.87 -12.19 9.36
C ALA A 54 -1.55 -10.86 8.65
N ILE A 55 -2.58 -10.10 8.25
CA ILE A 55 -2.40 -8.78 7.63
C ILE A 55 -1.74 -7.80 8.60
N MET A 56 -2.19 -7.76 9.86
CA MET A 56 -1.62 -6.86 10.87
C MET A 56 -0.19 -7.25 11.23
N THR A 57 0.10 -8.55 11.39
CA THR A 57 1.47 -9.03 11.66
C THR A 57 2.41 -8.70 10.49
N ALA A 58 1.98 -8.95 9.26
CA ALA A 58 2.77 -8.63 8.07
C ALA A 58 3.04 -7.11 7.96
N ALA A 59 2.04 -6.28 8.26
CA ALA A 59 2.19 -4.83 8.28
C ALA A 59 3.14 -4.35 9.39
N ALA A 60 3.08 -4.94 10.58
CA ALA A 60 3.95 -4.56 11.69
C ALA A 60 5.43 -4.87 11.40
N ILE A 61 5.72 -6.02 10.79
CA ILE A 61 7.07 -6.42 10.36
C ILE A 61 7.55 -5.49 9.24
N ALA A 62 6.69 -5.26 8.24
CA ALA A 62 7.03 -4.36 7.14
C ALA A 62 7.29 -2.92 7.60
N ALA A 63 6.55 -2.46 8.61
CA ALA A 63 6.78 -1.15 9.23
C ALA A 63 8.15 -1.08 9.91
N THR A 64 8.58 -2.12 10.62
CA THR A 64 9.92 -2.15 11.23
C THR A 64 11.00 -2.09 10.16
N GLY A 65 10.90 -2.89 9.09
CA GLY A 65 11.84 -2.82 7.97
C GLY A 65 11.83 -1.49 7.22
N LEU A 66 10.71 -0.75 7.21
CA LEU A 66 10.65 0.61 6.67
C LEU A 66 11.37 1.62 7.57
N GLN A 67 11.24 1.50 8.89
CA GLN A 67 11.92 2.40 9.82
C GLN A 67 13.43 2.24 9.71
N GLU A 68 13.93 1.00 9.66
CA GLU A 68 15.36 0.71 9.52
C GLU A 68 15.94 1.22 8.20
N ARG A 69 15.19 1.11 7.10
CA ARG A 69 15.69 1.48 5.76
C ARG A 69 15.55 2.95 5.42
N TYR A 70 14.53 3.62 5.94
CA TYR A 70 14.16 4.97 5.51
C TYR A 70 14.08 5.99 6.67
N GLY A 71 14.37 5.59 7.91
CA GLY A 71 14.33 6.49 9.06
C GLY A 71 12.96 7.08 9.35
N LEU A 72 11.88 6.44 8.88
CA LEU A 72 10.52 6.95 9.02
C LEU A 72 10.04 6.89 10.48
N THR A 73 9.16 7.80 10.87
CA THR A 73 8.44 7.69 12.15
C THR A 73 7.59 6.41 12.15
N ARG A 74 7.38 5.81 13.33
CA ARG A 74 6.61 4.56 13.46
C ARG A 74 5.22 4.70 12.84
N THR A 75 4.55 5.82 13.05
CA THR A 75 3.21 6.09 12.50
C THR A 75 3.19 6.14 10.98
N ALA A 76 4.17 6.80 10.36
CA ALA A 76 4.28 6.89 8.90
C ALA A 76 4.63 5.52 8.28
N ALA A 77 5.56 4.80 8.89
CA ALA A 77 5.94 3.46 8.47
C ALA A 77 4.75 2.48 8.56
N LEU A 78 4.03 2.49 9.68
CA LEU A 78 2.90 1.60 9.93
C LEU A 78 1.71 1.92 9.01
N SER A 79 1.43 3.20 8.76
CA SER A 79 0.39 3.61 7.79
C SER A 79 0.72 3.12 6.37
N THR A 80 1.99 3.25 5.96
CA THR A 80 2.46 2.81 4.64
C THR A 80 2.43 1.29 4.51
N ALA A 81 2.85 0.57 5.55
CA ALA A 81 2.84 -0.88 5.61
C ALA A 81 1.43 -1.47 5.62
N LEU A 82 0.49 -0.88 6.36
CA LEU A 82 -0.93 -1.27 6.35
C LEU A 82 -1.54 -1.11 4.96
N LYS A 83 -1.27 0.01 4.30
CA LYS A 83 -1.72 0.26 2.93
C LYS A 83 -1.18 -0.79 1.97
N ALA A 84 0.11 -1.10 2.07
CA ALA A 84 0.74 -2.15 1.27
C ALA A 84 0.14 -3.54 1.55
N ALA A 85 -0.08 -3.88 2.81
CA ALA A 85 -0.63 -5.17 3.22
C ALA A 85 -2.06 -5.36 2.74
N TRP A 86 -2.89 -4.31 2.80
CA TRP A 86 -4.25 -4.34 2.28
C TRP A 86 -4.29 -4.54 0.76
N GLN A 87 -3.41 -3.87 0.01
CA GLN A 87 -3.30 -4.07 -1.43
C GLN A 87 -2.85 -5.49 -1.76
N ALA A 88 -1.90 -6.06 -1.02
CA ALA A 88 -1.47 -7.45 -1.20
C ALA A 88 -2.59 -8.45 -0.89
N ALA A 89 -3.34 -8.23 0.19
CA ALA A 89 -4.46 -9.09 0.58
C ALA A 89 -5.58 -9.08 -0.47
N LYS A 90 -5.94 -7.92 -1.03
CA LYS A 90 -6.91 -7.82 -2.13
C LYS A 90 -6.46 -8.64 -3.35
N MET A 91 -5.21 -8.48 -3.76
CA MET A 91 -4.63 -9.22 -4.89
C MET A 91 -4.61 -10.73 -4.63
N ALA A 92 -4.29 -11.15 -3.41
CA ALA A 92 -4.33 -12.56 -3.02
C ALA A 92 -5.75 -13.13 -3.07
N ARG A 93 -6.76 -12.35 -2.65
CA ARG A 93 -8.16 -12.76 -2.73
C ARG A 93 -8.64 -12.91 -4.17
N THR A 94 -8.30 -11.97 -5.05
CA THR A 94 -8.66 -12.07 -6.47
C THR A 94 -7.95 -13.24 -7.13
N ALA A 95 -6.67 -13.47 -6.82
CA ALA A 95 -5.92 -14.59 -7.36
C ALA A 95 -6.45 -15.96 -6.90
N ALA A 96 -6.99 -16.06 -5.68
CA ALA A 96 -7.61 -17.28 -5.15
C ALA A 96 -9.04 -17.54 -5.67
N ALA A 97 -9.63 -16.58 -6.39
CA ALA A 97 -10.97 -16.70 -6.96
C ALA A 97 -10.95 -17.18 -8.43
N HIS A 98 -9.77 -17.33 -9.04
CA HIS A 98 -9.53 -17.88 -10.37
C HIS A 98 -8.93 -19.28 -10.26
#